data_AF-A0A1Y4BRP1-F1
#
_entry.id   AF-A0A1Y4BRP1-F1
#
_cell.length_a   1.000
_cell.length_b   1.000
_cell.length_c   1.000
_cell.angle_alpha   90.00
_cell.angle_beta   90.00
_cell.angle_gamma   90.00
#
_symmetry.space_group_name_H-M   'P 1'
#
loop_
_entity.id
_entity.type
_entity.pdbx_description
1 polymer ?
#
loop_
_entity_poly.entity_id
_entity_poly.type
_entity_poly.pdbx_seq_one_letter_code
_entity_poly.pdbx_strand_id
1 'polypeptide(L)' 'MDTGFRSVIRSDGMMHFEHEIGNARFDLSDGSMTQVLGSFGDMQSVVRPNGSIGIEQTVGNMRFNLDQGNFDQLL' A
#
# COMPACT_ATOMS: atom_id res chain seq x y z
N MET A 1 -18.18 -8.73 -1.98
CA MET A 1 -17.21 -8.38 -3.03
C MET A 1 -16.36 -7.28 -2.44
N ASP A 2 -15.06 -7.52 -2.28
CA ASP A 2 -14.13 -6.44 -1.91
C ASP A 2 -14.15 -5.43 -3.05
N THR A 3 -14.47 -4.17 -2.75
CA THR A 3 -14.58 -3.12 -3.76
C THR A 3 -13.22 -2.59 -4.16
N GLY A 4 -12.13 -3.06 -3.51
CA GLY A 4 -10.77 -2.58 -3.71
C GLY A 4 -10.50 -1.23 -3.04
N PHE A 5 -11.52 -0.60 -2.45
CA PHE A 5 -11.40 0.66 -1.73
C PHE A 5 -11.03 0.42 -0.28
N ARG A 6 -10.09 1.21 0.24
CA ARG A 6 -9.65 1.11 1.62
C ARG A 6 -9.20 2.46 2.15
N SER A 7 -9.56 2.77 3.38
CA SER A 7 -8.98 3.89 4.11
C SER A 7 -7.71 3.43 4.82
N VAL A 8 -6.67 4.27 4.78
CA VAL A 8 -5.36 3.94 5.34
C VAL A 8 -4.84 5.15 6.10
N ILE A 9 -4.35 4.98 7.32
CA ILE A 9 -3.54 6.00 7.99
C ILE A 9 -2.08 5.71 7.62
N ARG A 10 -1.46 6.59 6.84
CA ARG A 10 -0.08 6.39 6.38
C ARG A 10 0.93 6.82 7.42
N SER A 11 2.21 6.50 7.15
CA SER A 11 3.34 6.91 7.99
C SER A 11 3.47 8.42 8.21
N ASP A 12 2.85 9.25 7.36
CA ASP A 12 2.78 10.71 7.54
C ASP A 12 1.73 11.16 8.57
N GLY A 13 0.95 10.22 9.10
CA GLY A 13 -0.12 10.45 10.07
C GLY A 13 -1.44 10.93 9.46
N MET A 14 -1.53 11.06 8.14
CA MET A 14 -2.73 11.49 7.43
C MET A 14 -3.57 10.30 7.00
N MET A 15 -4.86 10.56 6.79
CA MET A 15 -5.79 9.58 6.23
C MET A 15 -5.74 9.63 4.71
N HIS A 16 -5.48 8.49 4.09
CA HIS A 16 -5.44 8.26 2.67
C HIS A 16 -6.60 7.35 2.24
N PHE A 17 -7.04 7.52 0.99
CA PHE A 17 -8.07 6.68 0.41
C PHE A 17 -7.49 5.93 -0.79
N GLU A 18 -7.25 4.64 -0.60
CA GLU A 18 -6.65 3.78 -1.59
C GLU A 18 -7.72 3.05 -2.41
N HIS A 19 -7.48 2.89 -3.71
CA HIS A 19 -8.25 2.01 -4.56
C HIS A 19 -7.30 1.08 -5.32
N GLU A 20 -7.43 -0.22 -5.06
CA GLU A 20 -6.64 -1.26 -5.69
C GLU A 20 -7.43 -1.92 -6.82
N ILE A 21 -6.91 -1.82 -8.05
CA ILE A 21 -7.48 -2.43 -9.25
C ILE A 21 -6.40 -3.27 -9.93
N GLY A 22 -6.61 -4.59 -9.98
CA GLY A 22 -5.63 -5.51 -10.55
C GLY A 22 -4.32 -5.46 -9.76
N ASN A 23 -3.28 -4.93 -10.37
CA ASN A 23 -1.96 -4.79 -9.76
C ASN A 23 -1.54 -3.32 -9.55
N ALA A 24 -2.48 -2.39 -9.61
CA ALA A 24 -2.25 -0.98 -9.35
C ALA A 24 -3.04 -0.53 -8.13
N ARG A 25 -2.37 0.14 -7.20
CA ARG A 25 -2.96 0.77 -6.01
C ARG A 25 -2.84 2.28 -6.17
N PHE A 26 -3.97 2.92 -6.39
CA PHE A 26 -4.08 4.38 -6.49
C PHE A 26 -4.36 4.97 -5.13
N ASP A 27 -3.65 6.03 -4.79
CA ASP A 27 -4.02 6.90 -3.70
C ASP A 27 -4.85 8.06 -4.26
N LEU A 28 -6.11 8.11 -3.84
CA LEU A 28 -7.07 9.10 -4.31
C LEU A 28 -6.92 10.43 -3.55
N SER A 29 -6.15 10.47 -2.47
CA SER A 29 -5.87 11.69 -1.70
C SER A 29 -4.81 12.57 -2.38
N ASP A 30 -3.80 11.95 -3.02
CA ASP A 30 -2.69 12.68 -3.67
C ASP A 30 -2.49 12.35 -5.16
N GLY A 31 -3.22 11.37 -5.70
CA GLY A 31 -3.14 10.94 -7.10
C GLY A 31 -1.95 10.04 -7.41
N SER A 32 -1.19 9.61 -6.40
CA SER A 32 -0.04 8.73 -6.58
C SER A 32 -0.46 7.28 -6.89
N MET A 33 0.43 6.53 -7.54
CA MET A 33 0.19 5.14 -7.90
C MET A 33 1.36 4.27 -7.43
N THR A 34 1.02 3.19 -6.73
CA THR A 34 1.93 2.10 -6.40
C THR A 34 1.56 0.88 -7.23
N GLN A 35 2.53 0.29 -7.93
CA GLN A 35 2.33 -0.95 -8.67
C GLN A 35 2.68 -2.15 -7.77
N VAL A 36 1.77 -3.10 -7.62
CA VAL A 36 2.00 -4.37 -6.94
C VAL A 36 2.55 -5.37 -7.96
N LEU A 37 3.74 -5.92 -7.73
CA LEU A 37 4.41 -6.80 -8.69
C LEU A 37 4.09 -8.28 -8.46
N GLY A 38 3.86 -8.66 -7.20
CA GLY A 38 3.56 -10.03 -6.83
C GLY A 38 3.48 -10.20 -5.32
N SER A 39 2.79 -11.25 -4.90
CA SER A 39 2.57 -11.59 -3.49
C SER A 39 3.11 -12.98 -3.18
N PHE A 40 3.78 -13.10 -2.03
CA PHE A 40 4.22 -14.37 -1.46
C PHE A 40 3.78 -14.43 0.01
N GLY A 41 2.68 -15.15 0.27
CA GLY A 41 2.02 -15.12 1.58
C GLY A 41 1.57 -13.70 1.92
N ASP A 42 1.94 -13.23 3.10
CA ASP A 42 1.60 -11.88 3.60
C ASP A 42 2.52 -10.77 3.06
N MET A 43 3.51 -11.11 2.24
CA MET A 43 4.46 -10.16 1.65
C MET A 43 4.10 -9.82 0.20
N GLN A 44 4.37 -8.58 -0.19
CA GLN A 44 4.17 -8.05 -1.54
C GLN A 44 5.41 -7.26 -1.97
N SER A 45 5.82 -7.43 -3.23
CA SER A 45 6.79 -6.54 -3.87
C SER A 45 6.05 -5.42 -4.58
N VAL A 46 6.54 -4.19 -4.44
CA VAL A 46 5.88 -3.00 -4.99
C VAL A 46 6.87 -2.08 -5.71
N VAL A 47 6.39 -1.36 -6.72
CA VAL A 47 7.07 -0.20 -7.30
C VAL A 47 6.31 1.05 -6.89
N ARG A 48 7.00 1.95 -6.22
CA ARG A 48 6.44 3.19 -5.67
C ARG A 48 6.37 4.31 -6.70
N PRO A 49 5.64 5.40 -6.41
CA PRO A 49 5.51 6.54 -7.33
C PRO A 49 6.86 7.16 -7.76
N ASN A 50 7.89 7.07 -6.93
CA ASN A 50 9.23 7.56 -7.23
C ASN A 50 10.11 6.55 -8.02
N GLY A 51 9.56 5.41 -8.43
CA GLY A 51 10.26 4.34 -9.13
C GLY A 51 11.07 3.40 -8.23
N SER A 52 11.10 3.61 -6.92
CA SER A 52 11.77 2.69 -5.99
C SER A 52 11.01 1.37 -5.87
N ILE A 53 11.76 0.28 -5.71
CA ILE A 53 11.21 -1.05 -5.44
C ILE A 53 11.22 -1.27 -3.93
N GLY A 54 10.11 -1.75 -3.39
CA GLY A 54 9.93 -2.02 -1.97
C GLY A 54 9.32 -3.38 -1.69
N ILE A 55 9.29 -3.72 -0.39
CA ILE A 55 8.59 -4.90 0.11
C ILE A 55 7.64 -4.45 1.20
N GLU A 56 6.37 -4.81 1.02
CA GLU A 56 5.32 -4.61 2.01
C GLU A 56 5.01 -5.95 2.68
N GLN A 57 4.81 -5.95 4.00
CA GLN A 57 4.28 -7.11 4.73
C GLN A 57 3.01 -6.69 5.48
N THR A 58 1.92 -7.43 5.28
CA THR A 58 0.65 -7.16 5.99
C THR A 58 0.48 -8.11 7.16
N VAL A 59 0.33 -7.59 8.38
CA VAL A 59 0.01 -8.40 9.57
C VAL A 59 -1.21 -7.79 10.25
N GLY A 60 -2.35 -8.49 10.15
CA GLY A 60 -3.64 -7.95 10.57
C GLY A 60 -3.98 -6.68 9.80
N ASN A 61 -4.21 -5.58 10.53
CA ASN A 61 -4.53 -4.27 9.96
C ASN A 61 -3.31 -3.36 9.78
N MET A 62 -2.10 -3.92 9.78
CA MET A 62 -0.86 -3.15 9.66
C MET A 62 -0.11 -3.57 8.40
N ARG A 63 0.26 -2.62 7.56
CA ARG A 63 1.13 -2.82 6.40
C ARG A 63 2.49 -2.22 6.69
N PHE A 64 3.50 -3.06 6.85
CA PHE A 64 4.88 -2.63 7.09
C PHE A 64 5.60 -2.43 5.76
N ASN A 65 6.13 -1.22 5.54
CA ASN A 65 7.01 -0.93 4.40
C ASN A 65 8.45 -1.24 4.82
N LEU A 66 8.89 -2.48 4.60
CA LEU A 66 10.12 -3.02 5.19
C LEU A 66 11.38 -2.26 4.77
N ASP A 67 11.42 -1.74 3.56
CA ASP A 67 12.55 -0.97 3.02
C ASP A 67 12.58 0.49 3.51
N GLN A 68 11.45 1.01 3.99
CA GLN A 68 11.34 2.39 4.50
C GLN A 68 11.35 2.46 6.04
N GLY A 69 11.22 1.32 6.73
CA GLY A 69 11.18 1.27 8.19
C GLY A 69 9.96 1.93 8.79
N ASN A 70 8.85 2.02 8.05
CA ASN A 70 7.59 2.61 8.50
C ASN A 70 6.42 1.63 8.33
N PHE A 71 5.23 2.03 8.76
CA PHE A 71 4.01 1.26 8.59
C PHE A 71 2.81 2.14 8.26
N ASP A 72 1.80 1.52 7.67
CA ASP A 72 0.48 2.08 7.45
C ASP A 72 -0.57 1.26 8.22
N GLN A 73 -1.58 1.92 8.78
CA GLN A 73 -2.73 1.26 9.41
C GLN A 73 -3.89 1.18 8.42
N LEU A 74 -4.30 -0.04 8.11
CA LEU A 74 -5.42 -0.40 7.23
C LEU A 74 -6.74 -0.36 8.03
N LEU A 75 -7.76 0.33 7.50
CA LEU A 75 -9.08 0.48 8.15
C LEU A 75 -10.18 -0.28 7.40
#